data_AF-A0A8K1CSC0-F1
#
_entry.id   AF-A0A8K1CSC0-F1
#
_cell.length_a   1.000
_cell.length_b   1.000
_cell.length_c   1.000
_cell.angle_alpha   90.00
_cell.angle_beta   90.00
_cell.angle_gamma   90.00
#
_symmetry.space_group_name_H-M   'P 1'
#
loop_
_entity.id
_entity.type
_entity.pdbx_description
1 polymer ?
#
loop_
_entity_poly.entity_id
_entity_poly.type
_entity_poly.pdbx_seq_one_letter_code
_entity_poly.pdbx_strand_id
1 'polypeptide(L)'
;MSDQVLLRCIRQGSKLRVHIASPGYLSTANCQFPRAIREEGRSYLVPASSIRVGNSKNGVYFYRISQPITIVGGEATPAVSSAAPVDATPVSGRRPKKRKQAPQPVVTDKPAKVFDVEEEPECVVCLEAKKERICVPCGHYCMCAGCVQLLVTPKKCPMCRTAIRTTISPDEL
;
A
#
# COMPACT_ATOMS: atom_id res chain seq x y z
N MET A 1 -8.52 12.95 22.96
CA MET A 1 -8.83 13.61 21.68
C MET A 1 -8.85 12.54 20.61
N SER A 2 -9.93 12.43 19.83
CA SER A 2 -10.03 11.42 18.77
C SER A 2 -9.44 12.01 17.47
N ASP A 3 -8.16 11.74 17.20
CA ASP A 3 -7.44 12.23 16.00
C ASP A 3 -7.84 11.44 14.74
N GLN A 4 -9.12 11.48 14.39
CA GLN A 4 -9.66 10.82 13.20
C GLN A 4 -9.81 11.84 12.08
N VAL A 5 -9.36 11.44 10.90
CA VAL A 5 -9.35 12.24 9.69
C VAL A 5 -10.41 11.69 8.75
N LEU A 6 -11.31 12.57 8.31
CA LEU A 6 -12.38 12.25 7.37
C LEU A 6 -11.88 12.31 5.93
N LEU A 7 -12.17 11.27 5.16
CA LEU A 7 -11.96 11.17 3.72
C LEU A 7 -13.28 10.95 3.01
N ARG A 8 -13.40 11.49 1.80
CA ARG A 8 -14.58 11.32 0.94
C ARG A 8 -14.14 10.81 -0.42
N CYS A 9 -14.83 9.81 -0.93
CA CYS A 9 -14.67 9.35 -2.30
C CYS A 9 -15.65 10.10 -3.20
N ILE A 10 -15.12 10.89 -4.13
CA ILE A 10 -15.89 11.64 -5.13
C ILE A 10 -15.57 11.13 -6.53
N ARG A 11 -16.56 11.16 -7.41
CA ARG A 11 -16.37 10.85 -8.82
C ARG A 11 -15.86 12.10 -9.54
N GLN A 12 -14.66 12.01 -10.10
CA GLN A 12 -14.11 13.05 -11.00
C GLN A 12 -14.09 12.48 -12.42
N GLY A 13 -15.09 12.85 -13.22
CA GLY A 13 -15.28 12.32 -14.58
C GLY A 13 -15.54 10.80 -14.58
N SER A 14 -14.69 10.05 -15.25
CA SER A 14 -14.77 8.58 -15.34
C SER A 14 -14.08 7.83 -14.20
N LYS A 15 -13.43 8.53 -13.24
CA LYS A 15 -12.59 7.90 -12.20
C LYS A 15 -12.99 8.32 -10.79
N LEU A 16 -13.10 7.33 -9.89
CA LEU A 16 -13.29 7.57 -8.46
C LEU A 16 -11.99 8.00 -7.79
N ARG A 17 -12.05 9.16 -7.11
CA ARG A 17 -10.93 9.75 -6.37
C ARG A 17 -11.31 10.01 -4.93
N VAL A 18 -10.40 9.64 -4.04
CA VAL A 18 -10.56 9.87 -2.61
C VAL A 18 -9.78 11.14 -2.25
N HIS A 19 -10.41 12.02 -1.49
CA HIS A 19 -9.86 13.28 -1.03
C HIS A 19 -10.07 13.41 0.49
N ILE A 20 -9.15 14.09 1.17
CA ILE A 20 -9.28 14.36 2.61
C ILE A 20 -10.22 15.55 2.78
N ALA A 21 -11.30 15.35 3.54
CA ALA A 21 -12.30 16.37 3.85
C ALA A 21 -12.01 17.10 5.17
N SER A 22 -11.18 16.50 6.04
CA SER A 22 -10.75 17.13 7.30
C SER A 22 -9.89 18.37 7.07
N PRO A 23 -10.07 19.45 7.85
CA PRO A 23 -9.20 20.62 7.81
C PRO A 23 -7.75 20.25 8.20
N GLY A 24 -6.78 21.01 7.68
CA GLY A 24 -5.35 20.79 7.91
C GLY A 24 -4.66 19.87 6.90
N TYR A 25 -5.42 19.31 5.95
CA TYR A 25 -4.90 18.50 4.85
C TYR A 25 -5.24 19.14 3.50
N LEU A 26 -4.39 18.90 2.50
CA LEU A 26 -4.62 19.38 1.13
C LEU A 26 -5.71 18.53 0.47
N SER A 27 -6.94 19.05 0.45
CA SER A 27 -8.10 18.38 -0.15
C SER A 27 -7.93 18.10 -1.64
N THR A 28 -7.07 18.84 -2.35
CA THR A 28 -6.78 18.67 -3.78
C THR A 28 -5.71 17.61 -4.09
N ALA A 29 -4.93 17.18 -3.09
CA ALA A 29 -3.83 16.27 -3.30
C ALA A 29 -4.31 14.83 -3.54
N ASN A 30 -3.60 14.10 -4.41
CA ASN A 30 -3.94 12.72 -4.71
C ASN A 30 -3.74 11.83 -3.48
N CYS A 31 -4.74 11.00 -3.18
CA CYS A 31 -4.67 10.02 -2.10
C CYS A 31 -4.50 8.60 -2.65
N GLN A 32 -3.40 7.94 -2.29
CA GLN A 32 -3.16 6.53 -2.53
C GLN A 32 -4.01 5.73 -1.54
N PHE A 33 -5.21 5.38 -1.99
CA PHE A 33 -6.22 4.62 -1.24
C PHE A 33 -6.50 3.27 -1.91
N PRO A 34 -6.73 2.17 -1.17
CA PRO A 34 -6.99 0.85 -1.75
C PRO A 34 -8.21 0.89 -2.67
N ARG A 35 -8.10 0.37 -3.91
CA ARG A 35 -9.19 0.43 -4.90
C ARG A 35 -10.41 -0.40 -4.53
N ALA A 36 -10.20 -1.52 -3.83
CA ALA A 36 -11.25 -2.49 -3.48
C ALA A 36 -12.37 -1.91 -2.62
N ILE A 37 -12.07 -0.85 -1.85
CA ILE A 37 -13.03 -0.21 -0.94
C ILE A 37 -13.47 1.17 -1.44
N ARG A 38 -13.13 1.57 -2.68
CA ARG A 38 -13.54 2.87 -3.22
C ARG A 38 -14.96 2.79 -3.76
N GLU A 39 -15.84 3.57 -3.16
CA GLU A 39 -17.23 3.68 -3.58
C GLU A 39 -17.65 5.14 -3.65
N GLU A 40 -18.43 5.48 -4.67
CA GLU A 40 -18.88 6.85 -4.93
C GLU A 40 -19.71 7.40 -3.76
N GLY A 41 -19.42 8.63 -3.33
CA GLY A 41 -20.17 9.30 -2.26
C GLY A 41 -19.86 8.79 -0.86
N ARG A 42 -19.11 7.70 -0.72
CA ARG A 42 -18.83 7.06 0.56
C ARG A 42 -17.73 7.79 1.33
N SER A 43 -17.87 7.82 2.65
CA SER A 43 -16.96 8.48 3.58
C SER A 43 -16.16 7.47 4.38
N TYR A 44 -14.93 7.84 4.76
CA TYR A 44 -14.01 6.99 5.50
C TYR A 44 -13.38 7.79 6.63
N LEU A 45 -13.25 7.16 7.79
CA LEU A 45 -12.49 7.67 8.92
C LEU A 45 -11.21 6.87 9.05
N VAL A 46 -10.09 7.59 9.15
CA VAL A 46 -8.78 6.98 9.37
C VAL A 46 -8.06 7.74 10.47
N PRO A 47 -7.28 7.09 11.34
CA PRO A 47 -6.45 7.80 12.30
C PRO A 47 -5.41 8.67 11.58
N ALA A 48 -5.09 9.85 12.12
CA ALA A 48 -4.03 10.70 11.58
C ALA A 48 -2.69 9.95 11.44
N SER A 49 -2.40 9.02 12.37
CA SER A 49 -1.20 8.17 12.35
C SER A 49 -1.11 7.22 11.14
N SER A 50 -2.22 6.95 10.45
CA SER A 50 -2.27 6.10 9.26
C SER A 50 -2.02 6.86 7.94
N ILE A 51 -2.01 8.19 8.00
CA ILE A 51 -1.77 9.08 6.85
C ILE A 51 -0.30 9.43 6.80
N ARG A 52 0.35 9.14 5.66
CA ARG A 52 1.72 9.58 5.39
C ARG A 52 1.77 10.46 4.15
N VAL A 53 2.55 11.52 4.20
CA VAL A 53 2.86 12.34 3.02
C VAL A 53 3.98 11.65 2.24
N GLY A 54 3.81 11.55 0.93
CA GLY A 54 4.83 11.12 -0.01
C GLY A 54 5.06 12.17 -1.08
N ASN A 55 6.27 12.18 -1.63
CA ASN A 55 6.65 13.08 -2.72
C ASN A 55 6.83 12.29 -4.01
N SER A 56 6.25 12.79 -5.09
CA SER A 56 6.54 12.27 -6.43
C SER A 56 7.80 12.90 -7.01
N LYS A 57 8.37 12.28 -8.05
CA LYS A 57 9.56 12.78 -8.78
C LYS A 57 9.39 14.21 -9.31
N ASN A 58 8.15 14.65 -9.53
CA ASN A 58 7.80 15.98 -10.04
C ASN A 58 7.49 17.00 -8.92
N GLY A 59 7.84 16.73 -7.66
CA GLY A 59 7.57 17.64 -6.53
C GLY A 59 6.11 17.68 -6.05
N VAL A 60 5.21 16.95 -6.70
CA VAL A 60 3.79 16.87 -6.29
C VAL A 60 3.65 15.98 -5.05
N TYR A 61 3.10 16.56 -3.99
CA TYR A 61 2.77 15.87 -2.74
C TYR A 61 1.53 14.99 -2.92
N PHE A 62 1.56 13.78 -2.33
CA PHE A 62 0.44 12.86 -2.31
C PHE A 62 0.32 12.21 -0.93
N TYR A 63 -0.90 11.87 -0.53
CA TYR A 63 -1.14 11.17 0.73
C TYR A 63 -1.19 9.66 0.50
N ARG A 64 -0.59 8.89 1.40
CA ARG A 64 -0.72 7.43 1.48
C ARG A 64 -1.54 7.08 2.70
N ILE A 65 -2.67 6.42 2.49
CA ILE A 65 -3.56 5.99 3.56
C ILE A 65 -3.40 4.48 3.75
N SER A 66 -2.99 4.10 4.96
CA SER A 66 -2.85 2.69 5.36
C SER A 66 -4.00 2.27 6.27
N GLN A 67 -4.14 0.96 6.52
CA GLN A 67 -5.04 0.47 7.55
C GLN A 67 -4.61 0.97 8.95
N PRO A 68 -5.55 1.17 9.89
CA PRO A 68 -6.98 0.83 9.85
C PRO A 68 -7.85 1.91 9.17
N ILE A 69 -8.79 1.47 8.33
CA ILE A 69 -9.76 2.34 7.64
C ILE A 69 -11.17 1.96 8.06
N THR A 70 -11.87 2.89 8.72
CA THR A 70 -13.27 2.73 9.11
C THR A 70 -14.15 3.32 8.03
N ILE A 71 -15.04 2.52 7.46
CA ILE A 71 -15.99 2.98 6.44
C ILE A 71 -17.17 3.59 7.19
N VAL A 72 -17.43 4.87 6.97
CA VAL A 72 -18.61 5.55 7.51
C VAL A 72 -19.63 5.61 6.38
N GLY A 73 -20.55 4.64 6.39
CA GLY A 73 -21.71 4.66 5.51
C GLY A 73 -22.60 5.85 5.90
N GLY A 74 -22.86 6.73 4.94
CA GLY A 74 -23.81 7.83 5.12
C GLY A 74 -25.23 7.33 4.92
N GLU A 75 -25.89 6.91 5.99
CA GLU A 75 -27.32 7.17 6.19
C GLU A 75 -27.39 8.41 7.09
N ALA A 76 -28.16 9.47 6.83
CA ALA A 76 -29.25 9.73 5.89
C ALA A 76 -29.49 11.26 5.80
N THR A 77 -30.39 11.73 4.93
CA THR A 77 -31.13 13.00 5.16
C THR A 77 -32.00 12.89 6.45
N PRO A 78 -32.43 14.02 7.06
CA PRO A 78 -32.20 14.33 8.48
C PRO A 78 -33.35 13.98 9.46
N ALA A 79 -33.03 14.12 10.77
CA ALA A 79 -33.88 14.11 11.98
C ALA A 79 -34.28 12.69 12.48
N VAL A 80 -34.09 12.28 13.74
CA VAL A 80 -34.45 12.92 15.01
C VAL A 80 -33.70 12.32 16.22
N SER A 81 -33.47 13.19 17.23
CA SER A 81 -33.52 12.98 18.69
C SER A 81 -32.54 12.06 19.44
N SER A 82 -31.70 12.74 20.24
CA SER A 82 -31.26 12.47 21.62
C SER A 82 -31.49 11.09 22.24
N ALA A 83 -30.40 10.47 22.71
CA ALA A 83 -30.13 10.25 24.15
C ALA A 83 -28.81 9.49 24.35
N ALA A 84 -27.93 10.03 25.19
CA ALA A 84 -26.95 9.26 25.96
C ALA A 84 -27.65 8.79 27.27
N PRO A 85 -27.21 7.75 28.02
CA PRO A 85 -25.81 7.63 28.48
C PRO A 85 -25.23 6.20 28.66
N VAL A 86 -23.91 6.18 28.91
CA VAL A 86 -23.00 5.31 29.72
C VAL A 86 -23.53 3.94 30.23
N ASP A 87 -22.76 2.87 30.45
CA ASP A 87 -21.38 2.66 30.89
C ASP A 87 -21.08 1.14 30.77
N ALA A 88 -19.83 0.74 30.57
CA ALA A 88 -19.20 -0.42 31.23
C ALA A 88 -17.83 -0.72 30.58
N THR A 89 -16.78 -0.24 31.24
CA THR A 89 -15.44 -0.88 31.21
C THR A 89 -15.33 -1.83 32.42
N PRO A 90 -14.19 -2.47 32.74
CA PRO A 90 -13.17 -3.21 31.97
C PRO A 90 -12.87 -4.61 32.60
N VAL A 91 -12.10 -5.51 31.95
CA VAL A 91 -10.99 -6.22 32.66
C VAL A 91 -10.03 -6.99 31.74
N SER A 92 -8.75 -6.67 31.93
CA SER A 92 -7.55 -7.51 32.01
C SER A 92 -7.58 -8.97 31.51
N GLY A 93 -6.66 -9.27 30.60
CA GLY A 93 -6.25 -10.64 30.29
C GLY A 93 -4.88 -10.70 29.61
N ARG A 94 -3.80 -10.43 30.37
CA ARG A 94 -2.44 -10.82 29.96
C ARG A 94 -2.31 -12.35 30.00
N ARG A 95 -1.89 -13.00 28.90
CA ARG A 95 -1.03 -14.21 28.98
C ARG A 95 -0.17 -14.41 27.72
N PRO A 96 1.01 -15.03 27.85
CA PRO A 96 2.13 -14.87 26.92
C PRO A 96 2.27 -16.02 25.89
N LYS A 97 3.01 -15.67 24.83
CA LYS A 97 3.89 -16.48 23.95
C LYS A 97 3.67 -18.00 23.92
N LYS A 98 3.20 -18.51 22.77
CA LYS A 98 3.65 -19.81 22.26
C LYS A 98 4.02 -19.73 20.78
N ARG A 99 5.31 -19.49 20.58
CA ARG A 99 6.07 -19.71 19.34
C ARG A 99 5.88 -21.18 18.93
N LYS A 100 5.05 -21.42 17.91
CA LYS A 100 5.16 -22.62 17.08
C LYS A 100 5.75 -22.16 15.76
N GLN A 101 7.06 -22.35 15.63
CA GLN A 101 7.71 -22.32 14.32
C GLN A 101 7.08 -23.47 13.53
N ALA A 102 6.16 -23.11 12.64
CA ALA A 102 5.81 -23.99 11.54
C ALA A 102 7.09 -24.20 10.70
N PRO A 103 7.32 -25.41 10.16
CA PRO A 103 8.45 -25.66 9.29
C PRO A 103 8.42 -24.65 8.15
N GLN A 104 9.55 -24.00 7.88
CA GLN A 104 9.67 -23.13 6.72
C GLN A 104 9.34 -24.00 5.50
N PRO A 105 8.26 -23.73 4.75
CA PRO A 105 8.04 -24.46 3.53
C PRO A 105 9.16 -24.04 2.58
N VAL A 106 10.04 -24.97 2.28
CA VAL A 106 10.97 -24.93 1.15
C VAL A 106 10.14 -24.84 -0.13
N VAL A 107 9.63 -23.65 -0.43
CA VAL A 107 8.86 -23.39 -1.64
C VAL A 107 9.86 -23.06 -2.72
N THR A 108 9.99 -23.99 -3.66
CA THR A 108 10.71 -23.84 -4.93
C THR A 108 10.49 -22.42 -5.49
N ASP A 109 11.57 -21.64 -5.58
CA ASP A 109 11.62 -20.23 -5.96
C ASP A 109 11.31 -20.01 -7.46
N LYS A 110 10.26 -20.64 -8.00
CA LYS A 110 9.78 -20.34 -9.34
C LYS A 110 8.86 -19.11 -9.29
N PRO A 111 9.14 -18.04 -10.06
CA PRO A 111 8.25 -16.90 -10.15
C PRO A 111 6.93 -17.35 -10.80
N ALA A 112 5.80 -16.87 -10.27
CA ALA A 112 4.48 -17.31 -10.74
C ALA A 112 4.20 -16.94 -12.21
N LYS A 113 4.79 -15.83 -12.69
CA LYS A 113 4.81 -15.35 -14.09
C LYS A 113 6.01 -14.41 -14.26
N VAL A 114 6.72 -14.46 -15.40
CA VAL A 114 7.76 -13.48 -15.76
C VAL A 114 7.11 -12.37 -16.55
N PHE A 115 7.34 -11.13 -16.14
CA PHE A 115 6.89 -9.93 -16.85
C PHE A 115 8.11 -9.25 -17.48
N ASP A 116 7.94 -8.74 -18.71
CA ASP A 116 8.90 -8.13 -19.66
C ASP A 116 9.21 -9.02 -20.88
N VAL A 117 8.35 -8.93 -21.90
CA VAL A 117 8.63 -9.40 -23.26
C VAL A 117 8.72 -8.13 -24.13
N GLU A 118 9.96 -7.73 -24.47
CA GLU A 118 10.34 -6.99 -25.69
C GLU A 118 10.55 -5.46 -25.79
N GLU A 119 10.18 -4.56 -24.87
CA GLU A 119 10.36 -3.10 -25.17
C GLU A 119 11.67 -2.41 -24.72
N GLU A 120 12.39 -2.86 -23.68
CA GLU A 120 13.73 -2.32 -23.38
C GLU A 120 14.60 -3.35 -22.64
N PRO A 121 15.74 -3.78 -23.19
CA PRO A 121 16.63 -4.75 -22.55
C PRO A 121 17.47 -4.16 -21.41
N GLU A 122 17.34 -2.87 -21.11
CA GLU A 122 18.21 -2.14 -20.19
C GLU A 122 17.72 -2.15 -18.74
N CYS A 123 18.66 -2.15 -17.80
CA CYS A 123 18.37 -2.11 -16.38
C CYS A 123 17.69 -0.77 -16.02
N VAL A 124 16.53 -0.83 -15.37
CA VAL A 124 15.75 0.38 -14.99
C VAL A 124 16.42 1.23 -13.89
N VAL A 125 17.54 0.77 -13.34
CA VAL A 125 18.26 1.44 -12.26
C VAL A 125 19.46 2.22 -12.80
N CYS A 126 20.34 1.58 -13.56
CA CYS A 126 21.52 2.26 -14.14
C CYS A 126 21.32 2.75 -15.57
N LEU A 127 20.35 2.21 -16.32
CA LEU A 127 20.11 2.51 -17.74
C LEU A 127 21.36 2.29 -18.62
N GLU A 128 22.20 1.34 -18.24
CA GLU A 128 23.49 1.09 -18.89
C GLU A 128 23.67 -0.40 -19.19
N ALA A 129 23.58 -1.24 -18.15
CA ALA A 129 23.70 -2.68 -18.28
C ALA A 129 22.37 -3.33 -18.65
N LYS A 130 22.44 -4.50 -19.30
CA LYS A 130 21.24 -5.28 -19.63
C LYS A 130 20.54 -5.80 -18.38
N LYS A 131 19.24 -6.00 -18.47
CA LYS A 131 18.46 -6.79 -17.50
C LYS A 131 19.06 -8.19 -17.48
N GLU A 132 19.25 -8.75 -16.29
CA GLU A 132 19.83 -10.09 -16.05
C GLU A 132 19.17 -10.81 -14.88
N ARG A 133 18.38 -10.11 -14.06
CA ARG A 133 17.83 -10.62 -12.79
C ARG A 133 16.33 -10.45 -12.71
N ILE A 134 15.66 -11.53 -12.31
CA ILE A 134 14.21 -11.60 -12.06
C ILE A 134 13.96 -11.57 -10.55
N CYS A 135 13.12 -10.64 -10.10
CA CYS A 135 12.80 -10.48 -8.68
C CYS A 135 11.77 -11.52 -8.22
N VAL A 136 12.10 -12.38 -7.25
CA VAL A 136 11.16 -13.37 -6.68
C VAL A 136 10.56 -12.82 -5.36
N PRO A 137 9.22 -12.88 -5.15
CA PRO A 137 8.21 -13.65 -5.91
C PRO A 137 7.47 -12.88 -7.01
N CYS A 138 7.79 -11.60 -7.25
CA CYS A 138 6.97 -10.77 -8.13
C CYS A 138 7.19 -10.97 -9.63
N GLY A 139 8.26 -11.65 -10.04
CA GLY A 139 8.54 -12.01 -11.43
C GLY A 139 8.98 -10.86 -12.35
N HIS A 140 9.35 -9.70 -11.80
CA HIS A 140 9.78 -8.57 -12.63
C HIS A 140 11.24 -8.70 -13.06
N TYR A 141 11.48 -8.70 -14.37
CA TYR A 141 12.81 -8.69 -14.98
C TYR A 141 13.24 -7.25 -15.27
N CYS A 142 13.89 -6.59 -14.30
CA CYS A 142 14.11 -5.13 -14.36
C CYS A 142 15.53 -4.67 -14.01
N MET A 143 16.42 -5.57 -13.58
CA MET A 143 17.73 -5.18 -13.05
C MET A 143 18.88 -5.99 -13.64
N CYS A 144 20.05 -5.37 -13.77
CA CYS A 144 21.32 -6.05 -14.02
C CYS A 144 21.87 -6.70 -12.73
N ALA A 145 22.86 -7.59 -12.86
CA ALA A 145 23.49 -8.24 -11.72
C ALA A 145 24.14 -7.25 -10.73
N GLY A 146 24.70 -6.14 -11.22
CA GLY A 146 25.33 -5.11 -10.39
C GLY A 146 24.33 -4.34 -9.53
N CYS A 147 23.26 -3.81 -10.14
CA CYS A 147 22.28 -3.01 -9.41
C CYS A 147 21.52 -3.81 -8.35
N VAL A 148 21.37 -5.13 -8.50
CA VAL A 148 20.72 -5.98 -7.48
C VAL A 148 21.51 -6.00 -6.17
N GLN A 149 22.83 -5.91 -6.25
CA GLN A 149 23.70 -5.91 -5.07
C GLN A 149 23.63 -4.58 -4.31
N LEU A 150 23.34 -3.48 -5.00
CA LEU A 150 23.25 -2.13 -4.43
C LEU A 150 21.90 -1.84 -3.75
N LEU A 151 20.96 -2.78 -3.75
CA LEU A 151 19.66 -2.60 -3.11
C LEU A 151 19.80 -2.48 -1.59
N VAL A 152 19.24 -1.40 -1.04
CA VAL A 152 19.19 -1.15 0.40
C VAL A 152 18.20 -2.10 1.08
N THR A 153 18.57 -2.63 2.25
CA THR A 153 17.71 -3.51 3.05
C THR A 153 16.55 -2.73 3.70
N PRO A 154 15.30 -3.21 3.63
CA PRO A 154 14.87 -4.45 2.97
C PRO A 154 14.81 -4.31 1.44
N LYS A 155 15.36 -5.30 0.73
CA LYS A 155 15.39 -5.33 -0.73
C LYS A 155 13.96 -5.33 -1.29
N LYS A 156 13.65 -4.37 -2.17
CA LYS A 156 12.34 -4.21 -2.81
C LYS A 156 12.49 -4.07 -4.31
N CYS A 157 11.59 -4.70 -5.05
CA CYS A 157 11.55 -4.59 -6.51
C CYS A 157 11.32 -3.13 -6.95
N PRO A 158 12.14 -2.56 -7.85
CA PRO A 158 11.95 -1.20 -8.36
C PRO A 158 10.61 -0.97 -9.05
N MET A 159 10.07 -2.00 -9.71
CA MET A 159 8.82 -1.91 -10.49
C MET A 159 7.58 -1.95 -9.59
N CYS A 160 7.49 -2.91 -8.68
CA CYS A 160 6.25 -3.16 -7.92
C CYS A 160 6.39 -2.98 -6.39
N ARG A 161 7.60 -2.70 -5.89
CA ARG A 161 7.94 -2.54 -4.47
C ARG A 161 7.71 -3.77 -3.58
N THR A 162 7.38 -4.92 -4.15
CA THR A 162 7.33 -6.20 -3.45
C THR A 162 8.70 -6.53 -2.85
N ALA A 163 8.71 -7.05 -1.63
CA ALA A 163 9.94 -7.51 -0.99
C ALA A 163 10.59 -8.63 -1.81
N ILE A 164 11.86 -8.45 -2.16
CA ILE A 164 12.64 -9.43 -2.90
C ILE A 164 13.15 -10.45 -1.90
N ARG A 165 12.80 -11.72 -2.12
CA ARG A 165 13.33 -12.85 -1.34
C ARG A 165 14.64 -13.34 -1.94
N THR A 166 14.63 -13.58 -3.24
CA THR A 166 15.78 -13.94 -4.04
C THR A 166 15.66 -13.36 -5.45
N THR A 167 16.74 -13.45 -6.22
CA THR A 167 16.74 -13.13 -7.64
C THR A 167 17.32 -14.30 -8.42
N ILE A 168 16.68 -14.67 -9.53
CA ILE A 168 17.15 -15.73 -10.44
C ILE A 168 17.51 -15.12 -11.80
N SER A 169 18.33 -15.81 -12.59
CA SER A 169 18.52 -15.47 -14.00
C SER A 169 17.35 -16.00 -14.86
N PRO A 170 17.13 -15.44 -16.07
CA PRO A 170 16.15 -15.98 -17.01
C PRO A 170 16.39 -17.44 -17.41
N ASP A 171 17.65 -17.89 -17.39
CA ASP A 171 18.02 -19.25 -17.79
C ASP A 171 17.64 -20.30 -16.73
N GLU A 172 17.37 -19.87 -15.49
CA GLU A 172 17.04 -20.73 -14.34
C GLU A 172 15.52 -20.97 -14.18
N LEU A 173 14.70 -20.58 -15.16
CA LEU A 173 13.24 -20.61 -15.11
C LEU A 173 12.58 -21.97 -15.37
#